data_AF-A0AAW9Q0Y0-F1
#
_entry.id   AF-A0AAW9Q0Y0-F1
#
_cell.length_a   1.000
_cell.length_b   1.000
_cell.length_c   1.000
_cell.angle_alpha   90.00
_cell.angle_beta   90.00
_cell.angle_gamma   90.00
#
_symmetry.space_group_name_H-M   'P 1'
#
loop_
_entity.id
_entity.type
_entity.pdbx_description
1 polymer ?
#
loop_
_entity_poly.entity_id
_entity_poly.type
_entity_poly.pdbx_seq_one_letter_code
_entity_poly.pdbx_strand_id
1 'polypeptide(L)'
;MISALPRTIHPAGAYTLYGLVWQVEAPDGKPYAIALDAYQGHLLKIDPFTESATVLNAHTALDFRDATGFAINAGILWVVRGNTIYYCNMVDFDLQPFMELPQPIEGIAVSEGGVYISSRSAEKIFVVGRTTRSLLRTIPTPGSGVESLTLRNDELWVSDRNEETVYCLDAKTGEIKFRALTPFANPSGIGFCENDLYVVYTDDEFYIRDNPNDPDPLSVQVRDRTFIHQLQITQVASKARHTLSNGYLVEMVYLEEASADEPQDVFDLTWRIALPDDTDRQKLLSVVPMGMPFEEEVKDGQRIAVFKIGDLKAEEAKLFGWKATLELHGIKYELKPEEVESLPPLSSEMQSLYLIDDDGLGMDIPAIKVAAREAVGGETNIIRQMLKIREYVYDKLSYRMQPYIDSPDVVLERGTGSCGEYVGLLLALARLNGIACRTVGRYKCPPYADQQNVILHQYYNHVWIEFYIPGFGWFPMESNPDDTGERPYPTRWFMGLPWYHVEIGKGITFETIRPQPFSIGELALNHVRFKILREL
;
A
#
# COMPACT_ATOMS: atom_id res chain seq x y z
N MET A 1 24.39 -0.87 -28.28
CA MET A 1 23.21 -0.42 -27.51
C MET A 1 23.07 -1.39 -26.36
N ILE A 2 23.33 -0.94 -25.14
CA ILE A 2 23.00 -1.71 -23.94
C ILE A 2 21.47 -1.83 -23.95
N SER A 3 20.94 -3.04 -23.95
CA SER A 3 19.50 -3.26 -23.77
C SER A 3 19.07 -2.60 -22.47
N ALA A 4 17.95 -1.88 -22.47
CA ALA A 4 17.37 -1.35 -21.24
C ALA A 4 17.26 -2.49 -20.20
N LEU A 5 17.60 -2.19 -18.95
CA LEU A 5 17.52 -3.17 -17.87
C LEU A 5 16.07 -3.67 -17.73
N PRO A 6 15.86 -4.95 -17.39
CA PRO A 6 14.53 -5.46 -17.08
C PRO A 6 13.90 -4.67 -15.92
N ARG A 7 12.58 -4.51 -15.97
CA ARG A 7 11.82 -3.88 -14.89
C ARG A 7 11.78 -4.76 -13.65
N THR A 8 11.59 -6.07 -13.84
CA THR A 8 11.61 -7.08 -12.78
C THR A 8 12.73 -8.07 -13.05
N ILE A 9 13.43 -8.48 -12.01
CA ILE A 9 14.51 -9.47 -12.02
C ILE A 9 14.19 -10.47 -10.92
N HIS A 10 14.17 -11.76 -11.25
CA HIS A 10 13.93 -12.86 -10.30
C HIS A 10 15.22 -13.68 -10.07
N PRO A 11 16.11 -13.27 -9.15
CA PRO A 11 17.42 -13.89 -9.02
C PRO A 11 17.30 -15.37 -8.64
N ALA A 12 17.81 -16.25 -9.51
CA ALA A 12 17.71 -17.68 -9.30
C ALA A 12 18.56 -18.12 -8.09
N GLY A 13 17.93 -18.85 -7.16
CA GLY A 13 18.59 -19.38 -5.95
C GLY A 13 18.76 -18.36 -4.82
N ALA A 14 18.09 -17.20 -4.90
CA ALA A 14 18.00 -16.26 -3.79
C ALA A 14 16.84 -16.62 -2.84
N TYR A 15 17.10 -16.56 -1.54
CA TYR A 15 16.11 -16.81 -0.50
C TYR A 15 15.60 -15.48 0.07
N THR A 16 16.37 -14.84 0.94
CA THR A 16 15.95 -13.62 1.65
C THR A 16 16.91 -12.48 1.35
N LEU A 17 16.62 -11.66 0.35
CA LEU A 17 17.55 -10.63 -0.10
C LEU A 17 17.43 -9.33 0.70
N TYR A 18 18.56 -8.76 1.07
CA TYR A 18 18.70 -7.48 1.74
C TYR A 18 19.74 -6.59 1.06
N GLY A 19 19.44 -5.30 1.04
CA GLY A 19 20.25 -4.28 0.37
C GLY A 19 20.38 -4.50 -1.14
N LEU A 20 20.86 -3.47 -1.83
CA LEU A 20 21.05 -3.53 -3.27
C LEU A 20 22.11 -2.53 -3.70
N VAL A 21 23.21 -3.05 -4.26
CA VAL A 21 24.26 -2.20 -4.84
C VAL A 21 24.48 -2.60 -6.29
N TRP A 22 24.40 -1.63 -7.19
CA TRP A 22 24.70 -1.83 -8.60
C TRP A 22 26.17 -1.56 -8.91
N GLN A 23 26.73 -2.37 -9.80
CA GLN A 23 28.06 -2.20 -10.37
C GLN A 23 27.91 -1.96 -11.87
N VAL A 24 28.17 -0.72 -12.32
CA VAL A 24 27.98 -0.30 -13.72
C VAL A 24 29.28 -0.28 -14.53
N GLU A 25 30.44 -0.21 -13.87
CA GLU A 25 31.77 -0.19 -14.50
C GLU A 25 32.41 -1.59 -14.57
N ALA A 26 31.63 -2.63 -14.86
CA ALA A 26 32.14 -3.99 -14.93
C ALA A 26 33.12 -4.17 -16.11
N PRO A 27 34.13 -5.07 -16.03
CA PRO A 27 35.10 -5.29 -17.11
C PRO A 27 34.50 -5.72 -18.46
N ASP A 28 33.33 -6.35 -18.42
CA ASP A 28 32.56 -6.78 -19.61
C ASP A 28 31.55 -5.72 -20.08
N GLY A 29 31.50 -4.56 -19.42
CA GLY A 29 30.62 -3.44 -19.72
C GLY A 29 29.15 -3.69 -19.38
N LYS A 30 28.82 -4.76 -18.66
CA LYS A 30 27.43 -5.10 -18.29
C LYS A 30 27.17 -4.77 -16.82
N PRO A 31 26.09 -4.05 -16.50
CA PRO A 31 25.73 -3.80 -15.11
C PRO A 31 25.32 -5.11 -14.43
N TYR A 32 25.67 -5.24 -13.16
CA TYR A 32 25.19 -6.32 -12.29
C TYR A 32 24.86 -5.78 -10.91
N ALA A 33 23.95 -6.46 -10.20
CA ALA A 33 23.60 -6.14 -8.83
C ALA A 33 24.39 -7.02 -7.85
N ILE A 34 24.67 -6.50 -6.65
CA ILE A 34 25.11 -7.27 -5.50
C ILE A 34 24.08 -7.08 -4.39
N ALA A 35 23.59 -8.18 -3.85
CA ALA A 35 22.68 -8.21 -2.71
C ALA A 35 23.11 -9.31 -1.72
N LEU A 36 22.69 -9.17 -0.46
CA LEU A 36 22.94 -10.13 0.59
C LEU A 36 21.74 -11.07 0.73
N ASP A 37 21.96 -12.38 0.59
CA ASP A 37 21.01 -13.40 1.05
C ASP A 37 21.24 -13.63 2.56
N ALA A 38 20.36 -13.09 3.39
CA ALA A 38 20.51 -13.16 4.85
C ALA A 38 20.29 -14.56 5.42
N TYR A 39 19.53 -15.41 4.74
CA TYR A 39 19.23 -16.77 5.19
C TYR A 39 20.44 -17.68 5.04
N GLN A 40 21.07 -17.68 3.86
CA GLN A 40 22.27 -18.48 3.61
C GLN A 40 23.56 -17.77 4.05
N GLY A 41 23.56 -16.43 4.05
CA GLY A 41 24.73 -15.57 4.22
C GLY A 41 25.51 -15.34 2.93
N HIS A 42 24.92 -15.62 1.76
CA HIS A 42 25.60 -15.44 0.48
C HIS A 42 25.56 -13.99 0.02
N LEU A 43 26.69 -13.48 -0.44
CA LEU A 43 26.76 -12.27 -1.26
C LEU A 43 26.54 -12.68 -2.72
N LEU A 44 25.38 -12.36 -3.27
CA LEU A 44 25.01 -12.74 -4.62
C LEU A 44 25.34 -11.64 -5.61
N LYS A 45 26.21 -11.94 -6.58
CA LYS A 45 26.35 -11.19 -7.82
C LYS A 45 25.24 -11.64 -8.77
N ILE A 46 24.31 -10.75 -9.08
CA ILE A 46 23.10 -11.02 -9.86
C ILE A 46 23.22 -10.38 -11.24
N ASP A 47 23.15 -11.19 -12.29
CA ASP A 47 23.02 -10.72 -13.67
C ASP A 47 21.55 -10.38 -13.96
N PRO A 48 21.21 -9.11 -14.21
CA PRO A 48 19.83 -8.69 -14.40
C PRO A 48 19.20 -9.25 -15.68
N PHE A 49 19.97 -9.66 -16.69
CA PHE A 49 19.45 -10.11 -17.99
C PHE A 49 19.20 -11.61 -18.04
N THR A 50 20.01 -12.38 -17.31
CA THR A 50 19.88 -13.85 -17.26
C THR A 50 19.26 -14.35 -15.96
N GLU A 51 19.09 -13.46 -14.99
CA GLU A 51 18.64 -13.76 -13.62
C GLU A 51 19.54 -14.74 -12.87
N SER A 52 20.72 -15.02 -13.41
CA SER A 52 21.70 -15.89 -12.76
C SER A 52 22.38 -15.18 -11.59
N ALA A 53 22.66 -15.94 -10.53
CA ALA A 53 23.38 -15.47 -9.36
C ALA A 53 24.70 -16.24 -9.17
N THR A 54 25.77 -15.54 -8.80
CA THR A 54 27.06 -16.11 -8.42
C THR A 54 27.38 -15.72 -6.98
N VAL A 55 27.73 -16.71 -6.15
CA VAL A 55 28.17 -16.47 -4.76
C VAL A 55 29.59 -15.89 -4.77
N LEU A 56 29.78 -14.74 -4.12
CA LEU A 56 31.08 -14.08 -4.03
C LEU A 56 31.91 -14.53 -2.81
N ASN A 57 31.24 -14.86 -1.70
CA ASN A 57 31.85 -15.13 -0.40
C ASN A 57 31.72 -16.62 0.02
N ALA A 58 31.96 -17.56 -0.90
CA ALA A 58 31.68 -18.99 -0.69
C ALA A 58 32.36 -19.62 0.54
N HIS A 59 33.45 -19.02 1.03
CA HIS A 59 34.21 -19.50 2.19
C HIS A 59 33.90 -18.78 3.50
N THR A 60 33.16 -17.66 3.46
CA THR A 60 32.81 -16.84 4.63
C THR A 60 31.31 -16.60 4.76
N ALA A 61 30.47 -17.26 3.94
CA ALA A 61 29.02 -17.07 3.93
C ALA A 61 28.37 -17.16 5.32
N LEU A 62 28.82 -18.09 6.17
CA LEU A 62 28.28 -18.24 7.53
C LEU A 62 28.43 -16.98 8.39
N ASP A 63 29.45 -16.16 8.14
CA ASP A 63 29.71 -14.93 8.91
C ASP A 63 28.71 -13.81 8.56
N PHE A 64 28.04 -13.93 7.42
CA PHE A 64 27.05 -12.97 6.89
C PHE A 64 25.60 -13.40 7.14
N ARG A 65 25.36 -14.54 7.79
CA ARG A 65 23.99 -14.95 8.15
C ARG A 65 23.35 -13.96 9.12
N ASP A 66 22.04 -13.79 8.96
CA ASP A 66 21.20 -12.89 9.75
C ASP A 66 21.58 -11.40 9.64
N ALA A 67 22.42 -11.04 8.66
CA ALA A 67 22.73 -9.65 8.39
C ALA A 67 21.61 -8.99 7.56
N THR A 68 21.34 -7.71 7.84
CA THR A 68 20.17 -6.98 7.32
C THR A 68 20.56 -5.70 6.58
N GLY A 69 21.54 -4.96 7.10
CA GLY A 69 22.08 -3.77 6.45
C GLY A 69 23.24 -4.13 5.52
N PHE A 70 23.25 -3.58 4.30
CA PHE A 70 24.28 -3.86 3.31
C PHE A 70 24.60 -2.61 2.48
N ALA A 71 25.89 -2.25 2.39
CA ALA A 71 26.36 -1.16 1.56
C ALA A 71 27.77 -1.44 1.01
N ILE A 72 28.10 -0.87 -0.15
CA ILE A 72 29.46 -0.88 -0.69
C ILE A 72 29.84 0.55 -1.05
N ASN A 73 30.98 1.01 -0.55
CA ASN A 73 31.52 2.32 -0.90
C ASN A 73 33.05 2.23 -1.07
N ALA A 74 33.54 2.69 -2.22
CA ALA A 74 34.97 2.71 -2.57
C ALA A 74 35.66 1.34 -2.39
N GLY A 75 35.01 0.25 -2.84
CA GLY A 75 35.55 -1.12 -2.77
C GLY A 75 35.55 -1.75 -1.38
N ILE A 76 34.96 -1.09 -0.38
CA ILE A 76 34.77 -1.62 0.98
C ILE A 76 33.30 -1.98 1.15
N LEU A 77 33.07 -3.22 1.56
CA LEU A 77 31.75 -3.73 1.93
C LEU A 77 31.48 -3.43 3.39
N TRP A 78 30.24 -3.05 3.67
CA TRP A 78 29.73 -2.79 5.01
C TRP A 78 28.48 -3.62 5.22
N VAL A 79 28.41 -4.27 6.38
CA VAL A 79 27.29 -5.13 6.74
C VAL A 79 26.89 -4.89 8.19
N VAL A 80 25.60 -5.00 8.46
CA VAL A 80 25.04 -4.92 9.80
C VAL A 80 24.57 -6.30 10.22
N ARG A 81 24.93 -6.71 11.44
CA ARG A 81 24.40 -7.91 12.08
C ARG A 81 24.00 -7.59 13.51
N GLY A 82 22.69 -7.66 13.78
CA GLY A 82 22.12 -7.27 15.07
C GLY A 82 22.34 -5.79 15.37
N ASN A 83 23.19 -5.50 16.35
CA ASN A 83 23.55 -4.14 16.77
C ASN A 83 24.98 -3.75 16.37
N THR A 84 25.69 -4.58 15.60
CA THR A 84 27.10 -4.37 15.24
C THR A 84 27.27 -4.14 13.74
N ILE A 85 28.10 -3.16 13.42
CA ILE A 85 28.51 -2.83 12.05
C ILE A 85 29.87 -3.46 11.80
N TYR A 86 29.98 -4.18 10.69
CA TYR A 86 31.22 -4.77 10.20
C TYR A 86 31.56 -4.19 8.83
N TYR A 87 32.84 -4.29 8.47
CA TYR A 87 33.33 -3.97 7.14
C TYR A 87 34.41 -4.96 6.70
N CYS A 88 34.53 -5.17 5.40
CA CYS A 88 35.57 -6.00 4.82
C CYS A 88 35.93 -5.53 3.40
N ASN A 89 37.03 -6.07 2.86
CA ASN A 89 37.36 -5.89 1.46
C ASN A 89 36.55 -6.88 0.59
N MET A 90 36.44 -6.60 -0.70
CA MET A 90 35.70 -7.42 -1.67
C MET A 90 36.49 -8.64 -2.20
N VAL A 91 37.59 -9.04 -1.55
CA VAL A 91 38.48 -10.12 -2.00
C VAL A 91 38.40 -11.34 -1.08
N ASP A 92 38.69 -11.16 0.21
CA ASP A 92 38.67 -12.25 1.20
C ASP A 92 37.38 -12.28 2.03
N PHE A 93 36.61 -11.19 2.04
CA PHE A 93 35.39 -11.01 2.82
C PHE A 93 35.57 -11.25 4.33
N ASP A 94 36.76 -10.98 4.87
CA ASP A 94 37.04 -11.11 6.30
C ASP A 94 36.44 -9.94 7.10
N LEU A 95 35.39 -10.21 7.88
CA LEU A 95 34.61 -9.19 8.59
C LEU A 95 35.37 -8.60 9.78
N GLN A 96 35.60 -7.29 9.73
CA GLN A 96 36.22 -6.52 10.81
C GLN A 96 35.17 -5.64 11.50
N PRO A 97 35.12 -5.60 12.85
CA PRO A 97 34.15 -4.77 13.56
C PRO A 97 34.48 -3.28 13.41
N PHE A 98 33.45 -2.48 13.13
CA PHE A 98 33.55 -1.02 13.06
C PHE A 98 33.05 -0.35 14.34
N MET A 99 31.81 -0.65 14.72
CA MET A 99 31.09 -0.03 15.82
C MET A 99 29.94 -0.92 16.26
N GLU A 100 29.63 -0.89 17.55
CA GLU A 100 28.44 -1.52 18.14
C GLU A 100 27.55 -0.43 18.73
N LEU A 101 26.25 -0.52 18.49
CA LEU A 101 25.24 0.36 19.06
C LEU A 101 24.51 -0.33 20.22
N PRO A 102 23.95 0.44 21.19
CA PRO A 102 23.10 -0.13 22.22
C PRO A 102 21.79 -0.72 21.67
N GLN A 103 21.33 -0.20 20.53
CA GLN A 103 20.09 -0.62 19.87
C GLN A 103 20.38 -1.49 18.63
N PRO A 104 19.45 -2.39 18.25
CA PRO A 104 19.48 -3.06 16.96
C PRO A 104 19.54 -2.05 15.80
N ILE A 105 20.25 -2.44 14.76
CA ILE A 105 20.45 -1.65 13.54
C ILE A 105 19.71 -2.37 12.40
N GLU A 106 18.97 -1.62 11.62
CA GLU A 106 18.20 -2.17 10.49
C GLU A 106 18.92 -1.93 9.16
N GLY A 107 19.23 -0.67 8.86
CA GLY A 107 19.80 -0.24 7.59
C GLY A 107 21.13 0.50 7.74
N ILE A 108 21.94 0.45 6.68
CA ILE A 108 23.21 1.17 6.59
C ILE A 108 23.39 1.80 5.21
N ALA A 109 23.88 3.03 5.15
CA ALA A 109 24.40 3.65 3.94
C ALA A 109 25.73 4.35 4.22
N VAL A 110 26.64 4.37 3.25
CA VAL A 110 28.02 4.85 3.46
C VAL A 110 28.42 5.86 2.40
N SER A 111 28.93 7.00 2.87
CA SER A 111 29.56 8.04 2.05
C SER A 111 31.07 8.09 2.31
N GLU A 112 31.78 9.01 1.66
CA GLU A 112 33.19 9.27 1.97
C GLU A 112 33.39 9.75 3.41
N GLY A 113 32.50 10.63 3.90
CA GLY A 113 32.65 11.29 5.20
C GLY A 113 31.91 10.63 6.37
N GLY A 114 30.84 9.87 6.11
CA GLY A 114 29.96 9.37 7.16
C GLY A 114 29.24 8.07 6.85
N VAL A 115 28.86 7.37 7.92
CA VAL A 115 28.07 6.13 7.93
C VAL A 115 26.70 6.47 8.53
N TYR A 116 25.65 6.23 7.75
CA TYR A 116 24.24 6.43 8.11
C TYR A 116 23.67 5.10 8.58
N ILE A 117 23.01 5.09 9.73
CA ILE A 117 22.64 3.87 10.46
C ILE A 117 21.22 4.04 10.97
N SER A 118 20.24 3.28 10.48
CA SER A 118 18.88 3.34 11.01
C SER A 118 18.69 2.38 12.18
N SER A 119 17.93 2.82 13.17
CA SER A 119 17.47 1.99 14.26
C SER A 119 16.00 2.28 14.52
N ARG A 120 15.15 1.32 14.15
CA ARG A 120 13.70 1.37 14.37
C ARG A 120 13.37 1.58 15.85
N SER A 121 14.01 0.82 16.73
CA SER A 121 13.77 0.92 18.18
C SER A 121 14.18 2.26 18.79
N ALA A 122 15.10 2.99 18.15
CA ALA A 122 15.50 4.34 18.56
C ALA A 122 14.72 5.45 17.83
N GLU A 123 13.91 5.10 16.82
CA GLU A 123 13.21 6.01 15.90
C GLU A 123 14.16 7.03 15.24
N LYS A 124 15.40 6.59 14.98
CA LYS A 124 16.51 7.47 14.57
C LYS A 124 17.39 6.84 13.51
N ILE A 125 17.87 7.69 12.62
CA ILE A 125 19.01 7.47 11.75
C ILE A 125 20.21 8.23 12.35
N PHE A 126 21.21 7.49 12.82
CA PHE A 126 22.47 8.05 13.31
C PHE A 126 23.44 8.26 12.16
N VAL A 127 24.11 9.41 12.14
CA VAL A 127 25.19 9.69 11.19
C VAL A 127 26.49 9.79 11.97
N VAL A 128 27.39 8.83 11.78
CA VAL A 128 28.69 8.78 12.45
C VAL A 128 29.82 9.07 11.47
N GLY A 129 30.89 9.70 11.94
CA GLY A 129 32.05 10.00 11.11
C GLY A 129 32.78 8.71 10.76
N ARG A 130 33.04 8.49 9.47
CA ARG A 130 33.69 7.24 9.00
C ARG A 130 35.08 7.05 9.62
N THR A 131 35.85 8.13 9.73
CA THR A 131 37.19 8.12 10.34
C THR A 131 37.15 8.32 11.85
N THR A 132 36.35 9.28 12.33
CA THR A 132 36.35 9.67 13.75
C THR A 132 35.57 8.71 14.63
N ARG A 133 34.66 7.92 14.05
CA ARG A 133 33.68 7.07 14.74
C ARG A 133 32.83 7.82 15.78
N SER A 134 32.76 9.14 15.67
CA SER A 134 31.97 10.00 16.54
C SER A 134 30.61 10.26 15.92
N LEU A 135 29.57 10.37 16.75
CA LEU A 135 28.25 10.84 16.30
C LEU A 135 28.38 12.26 15.74
N LEU A 136 27.97 12.46 14.49
CA LEU A 136 27.97 13.76 13.81
C LEU A 136 26.60 14.44 13.92
N ARG A 137 25.52 13.68 13.75
CA ARG A 137 24.12 14.13 13.87
C ARG A 137 23.17 12.95 13.97
N THR A 138 21.92 13.26 14.29
CA THR A 138 20.79 12.33 14.33
C THR A 138 19.65 12.89 13.49
N ILE A 139 19.02 12.03 12.70
CA ILE A 139 17.86 12.32 11.87
C ILE A 139 16.69 11.44 12.37
N PRO A 140 15.45 11.92 12.51
CA PRO A 140 14.31 11.04 12.81
C PRO A 140 14.09 10.03 11.67
N THR A 141 13.70 8.79 12.00
CA THR A 141 13.27 7.85 10.94
C THR A 141 12.02 8.39 10.26
N PRO A 142 11.89 8.24 8.93
CA PRO A 142 10.76 8.80 8.20
C PRO A 142 9.49 7.95 8.31
N GLY A 143 9.63 6.71 8.77
CA GLY A 143 8.58 5.72 9.00
C GLY A 143 8.81 4.94 10.30
N SER A 144 7.99 3.92 10.53
CA SER A 144 8.01 3.09 11.75
C SER A 144 8.48 1.64 11.54
N GLY A 145 8.85 1.27 10.33
CA GLY A 145 9.23 -0.10 9.99
C GLY A 145 10.73 -0.36 9.99
N VAL A 146 11.09 -1.50 9.37
CA VAL A 146 12.49 -1.88 9.14
C VAL A 146 12.99 -1.17 7.89
N GLU A 147 14.07 -0.39 8.01
CA GLU A 147 14.55 0.43 6.91
C GLU A 147 15.78 -0.15 6.18
N SER A 148 15.79 0.02 4.86
CA SER A 148 16.97 -0.12 4.01
C SER A 148 17.39 1.25 3.48
N LEU A 149 18.69 1.53 3.45
CA LEU A 149 19.23 2.86 3.15
C LEU A 149 20.12 2.83 1.91
N THR A 150 20.06 3.87 1.09
CA THR A 150 21.08 4.14 0.07
C THR A 150 21.30 5.65 -0.09
N LEU A 151 22.48 6.03 -0.58
CA LEU A 151 22.83 7.43 -0.81
C LEU A 151 22.98 7.69 -2.30
N ARG A 152 22.46 8.84 -2.74
CA ARG A 152 22.66 9.34 -4.09
C ARG A 152 22.85 10.85 -4.04
N ASN A 153 24.05 11.33 -4.36
CA ASN A 153 24.42 12.75 -4.23
C ASN A 153 24.18 13.26 -2.79
N ASP A 154 23.45 14.38 -2.63
CA ASP A 154 23.03 14.94 -1.34
C ASP A 154 21.71 14.32 -0.81
N GLU A 155 21.26 13.19 -1.34
CA GLU A 155 20.00 12.54 -0.97
C GLU A 155 20.22 11.24 -0.22
N LEU A 156 19.45 11.08 0.87
CA LEU A 156 19.30 9.82 1.58
C LEU A 156 17.98 9.19 1.16
N TRP A 157 18.07 8.00 0.58
CA TRP A 157 16.91 7.23 0.15
C TRP A 157 16.68 6.11 1.14
N VAL A 158 15.43 6.02 1.62
CA VAL A 158 15.02 5.08 2.66
C VAL A 158 13.86 4.26 2.13
N SER A 159 13.99 2.95 2.09
CA SER A 159 12.87 2.04 1.88
C SER A 159 12.44 1.48 3.22
N ASP A 160 11.16 1.65 3.58
CA ASP A 160 10.61 1.15 4.83
C ASP A 160 9.67 -0.03 4.54
N ARG A 161 9.95 -1.17 5.21
CA ARG A 161 9.21 -2.42 5.02
C ARG A 161 7.75 -2.34 5.45
N ASN A 162 7.47 -1.76 6.63
CA ASN A 162 6.13 -1.73 7.21
C ASN A 162 5.28 -0.63 6.59
N GLU A 163 5.92 0.48 6.21
CA GLU A 163 5.26 1.58 5.51
C GLU A 163 5.10 1.31 4.02
N GLU A 164 5.69 0.25 3.45
CA GLU A 164 5.63 -0.05 2.00
C GLU A 164 5.89 1.21 1.16
N THR A 165 6.87 2.01 1.61
CA THR A 165 7.09 3.37 1.15
C THR A 165 8.59 3.61 1.00
N VAL A 166 8.95 4.24 -0.11
CA VAL A 166 10.27 4.82 -0.31
C VAL A 166 10.21 6.32 -0.05
N TYR A 167 11.16 6.81 0.74
CA TYR A 167 11.32 8.20 1.13
C TYR A 167 12.60 8.75 0.51
N CYS A 168 12.52 9.95 -0.08
CA CYS A 168 13.69 10.72 -0.48
C CYS A 168 13.90 11.87 0.51
N LEU A 169 15.01 11.85 1.25
CA LEU A 169 15.36 12.84 2.26
C LEU A 169 16.57 13.66 1.81
N ASP A 170 16.66 14.89 2.29
CA ASP A 170 17.94 15.60 2.32
C ASP A 170 18.91 14.89 3.29
N ALA A 171 20.09 14.50 2.82
CA ALA A 171 21.02 13.69 3.61
C ALA A 171 21.69 14.46 4.77
N LYS A 172 21.55 15.79 4.83
CA LYS A 172 22.14 16.64 5.87
C LYS A 172 21.10 17.00 6.93
N THR A 173 19.90 17.39 6.52
CA THR A 173 18.83 17.87 7.41
C THR A 173 17.87 16.77 7.82
N GLY A 174 17.71 15.73 7.00
CA GLY A 174 16.66 14.73 7.17
C GLY A 174 15.28 15.18 6.73
N GLU A 175 15.16 16.35 6.08
CA GLU A 175 13.87 16.80 5.54
C GLU A 175 13.40 15.84 4.43
N ILE A 176 12.18 15.33 4.56
CA ILE A 176 11.53 14.53 3.53
C ILE A 176 11.15 15.45 2.36
N LYS A 177 11.71 15.18 1.19
CA LYS A 177 11.41 15.89 -0.06
C LYS A 177 10.10 15.39 -0.68
N PHE A 178 9.94 14.07 -0.74
CA PHE A 178 8.73 13.37 -1.18
C PHE A 178 8.78 11.89 -0.79
N ARG A 179 7.63 11.22 -0.88
CA ARG A 179 7.42 9.79 -0.63
C ARG A 179 6.77 9.13 -1.84
N ALA A 180 7.00 7.83 -2.02
CA ALA A 180 6.36 7.01 -3.05
C ALA A 180 6.01 5.63 -2.48
N LEU A 181 4.78 5.17 -2.71
CA LEU A 181 4.36 3.83 -2.32
C LEU A 181 5.02 2.78 -3.21
N THR A 182 5.44 1.66 -2.63
CA THR A 182 5.95 0.54 -3.41
C THR A 182 4.81 -0.24 -4.08
N PRO A 183 5.01 -0.77 -5.30
CA PRO A 183 3.99 -1.58 -5.97
C PRO A 183 3.75 -2.96 -5.34
N PHE A 184 4.70 -3.43 -4.53
CA PHE A 184 4.66 -4.70 -3.82
C PHE A 184 4.89 -4.49 -2.33
N ALA A 185 4.42 -5.45 -1.53
CA ALA A 185 4.65 -5.51 -0.09
C ALA A 185 6.09 -5.89 0.23
N ASN A 186 6.48 -5.67 1.49
CA ASN A 186 7.72 -6.21 2.06
C ASN A 186 9.04 -5.79 1.35
N PRO A 187 9.27 -4.49 1.08
CA PRO A 187 10.55 -4.07 0.53
C PRO A 187 11.70 -4.24 1.55
N SER A 188 12.87 -4.71 1.09
CA SER A 188 14.00 -5.13 1.92
C SER A 188 15.36 -4.58 1.47
N GLY A 189 15.40 -3.94 0.30
CA GLY A 189 16.62 -3.40 -0.28
C GLY A 189 16.30 -2.28 -1.26
N ILE A 190 17.20 -1.32 -1.42
CA ILE A 190 17.04 -0.20 -2.33
C ILE A 190 18.38 0.19 -2.94
N GLY A 191 18.41 0.46 -4.24
CA GLY A 191 19.64 0.80 -4.94
C GLY A 191 19.39 1.41 -6.31
N PHE A 192 20.37 2.19 -6.78
CA PHE A 192 20.30 2.85 -8.09
C PHE A 192 21.21 2.18 -9.10
N CYS A 193 20.68 1.86 -10.27
CA CYS A 193 21.48 1.60 -11.45
C CYS A 193 21.43 2.83 -12.34
N GLU A 194 22.52 3.58 -12.41
CA GLU A 194 22.54 4.92 -13.03
C GLU A 194 21.44 5.81 -12.43
N ASN A 195 20.40 6.14 -13.21
CA ASN A 195 19.27 6.96 -12.75
C ASN A 195 18.07 6.13 -12.28
N ASP A 196 18.04 4.84 -12.59
CA ASP A 196 16.91 3.96 -12.33
C ASP A 196 16.94 3.44 -10.90
N LEU A 197 15.84 3.60 -10.18
CA LEU A 197 15.67 3.13 -8.82
C LEU A 197 15.11 1.71 -8.83
N TYR A 198 15.78 0.81 -8.13
CA TYR A 198 15.35 -0.56 -7.91
C TYR A 198 15.15 -0.84 -6.43
N VAL A 199 14.12 -1.63 -6.14
CA VAL A 199 13.76 -2.07 -4.80
C VAL A 199 13.75 -3.60 -4.78
N VAL A 200 14.30 -4.18 -3.74
CA VAL A 200 14.24 -5.61 -3.46
C VAL A 200 12.99 -5.88 -2.64
N TYR A 201 12.24 -6.91 -3.00
CA TYR A 201 11.08 -7.39 -2.28
C TYR A 201 11.34 -8.81 -1.81
N THR A 202 11.00 -9.10 -0.56
CA THR A 202 11.23 -10.41 0.04
C THR A 202 10.07 -10.77 0.95
N ASP A 203 9.32 -11.78 0.53
CA ASP A 203 8.09 -12.23 1.16
C ASP A 203 7.99 -13.75 1.20
N ASP A 204 7.02 -14.26 1.94
CA ASP A 204 6.66 -15.66 2.00
C ASP A 204 5.48 -15.95 1.05
N GLU A 205 5.60 -16.99 0.23
CA GLU A 205 4.51 -17.49 -0.60
C GLU A 205 4.00 -18.83 -0.08
N PHE A 206 2.72 -18.86 0.30
CA PHE A 206 2.01 -20.08 0.66
C PHE A 206 1.57 -20.82 -0.59
N TYR A 207 1.87 -22.12 -0.68
CA TYR A 207 1.45 -22.97 -1.79
C TYR A 207 1.04 -24.37 -1.32
N ILE A 208 0.28 -25.07 -2.16
CA ILE A 208 -0.05 -26.46 -1.91
C ILE A 208 1.07 -27.34 -2.48
N ARG A 209 1.77 -28.04 -1.60
CA ARG A 209 2.72 -29.09 -1.98
C ARG A 209 1.96 -30.39 -2.17
N ASP A 210 2.18 -31.02 -3.31
CA ASP A 210 1.78 -32.39 -3.60
C ASP A 210 2.98 -33.33 -3.37
N ASN A 211 2.94 -34.10 -2.28
CA ASN A 211 3.92 -35.13 -1.97
C ASN A 211 3.30 -36.52 -2.15
N PRO A 212 3.55 -37.20 -3.27
CA PRO A 212 2.93 -38.49 -3.57
C PRO A 212 3.36 -39.63 -2.63
N ASN A 213 4.35 -39.39 -1.76
CA ASN A 213 4.82 -40.37 -0.78
C ASN A 213 4.16 -40.22 0.60
N ASP A 214 3.43 -39.13 0.85
CA ASP A 214 2.73 -38.92 2.11
C ASP A 214 1.31 -39.52 2.02
N PRO A 215 0.80 -40.13 3.12
CA PRO A 215 -0.58 -40.63 3.15
C PRO A 215 -1.62 -39.51 3.02
N ASP A 216 -1.24 -38.28 3.37
CA ASP A 216 -1.95 -37.04 3.02
C ASP A 216 -1.05 -36.21 2.11
N PRO A 217 -1.19 -36.35 0.78
CA PRO A 217 -0.22 -35.82 -0.16
C PRO A 217 -0.29 -34.29 -0.29
N LEU A 218 -1.41 -33.67 0.07
CA LEU A 218 -1.60 -32.23 -0.06
C LEU A 218 -1.38 -31.54 1.28
N SER A 219 -0.35 -30.70 1.34
CA SER A 219 -0.09 -29.87 2.52
C SER A 219 0.18 -28.42 2.12
N VAL A 220 -0.20 -27.48 2.97
CA VAL A 220 0.22 -26.08 2.84
C VAL A 220 1.69 -25.98 3.23
N GLN A 221 2.50 -25.43 2.34
CA GLN A 221 3.91 -25.15 2.56
C GLN A 221 4.19 -23.68 2.26
N VAL A 222 5.34 -23.20 2.74
CA VAL A 222 5.84 -21.85 2.51
C VAL A 222 7.12 -21.94 1.68
N ARG A 223 7.29 -21.02 0.73
CA ARG A 223 8.55 -20.81 0.01
C ARG A 223 8.88 -19.32 -0.04
N ASP A 224 10.16 -19.00 -0.13
CA ASP A 224 10.60 -17.62 -0.33
C ASP A 224 10.16 -17.10 -1.69
N ARG A 225 9.64 -15.87 -1.71
CA ARG A 225 9.34 -15.10 -2.91
C ARG A 225 10.16 -13.82 -2.88
N THR A 226 11.24 -13.82 -3.64
CA THR A 226 12.21 -12.73 -3.67
C THR A 226 12.52 -12.29 -5.08
N PHE A 227 12.50 -10.98 -5.30
CA PHE A 227 12.75 -10.38 -6.60
C PHE A 227 13.16 -8.91 -6.45
N ILE A 228 13.69 -8.34 -7.53
CA ILE A 228 14.07 -6.93 -7.62
C ILE A 228 13.17 -6.29 -8.66
N HIS A 229 12.59 -5.14 -8.36
CA HIS A 229 11.73 -4.43 -9.30
C HIS A 229 12.02 -2.93 -9.33
N GLN A 230 11.90 -2.34 -10.52
CA GLN A 230 12.12 -0.92 -10.75
C GLN A 230 10.97 -0.11 -10.11
N LEU A 231 11.30 0.82 -9.22
CA LEU A 231 10.33 1.76 -8.66
C LEU A 231 10.28 3.01 -9.52
N GLN A 232 9.21 3.17 -10.28
CA GLN A 232 8.95 4.38 -11.06
C GLN A 232 8.29 5.44 -10.18
N ILE A 233 8.73 6.69 -10.32
CA ILE A 233 8.27 7.80 -9.47
C ILE A 233 8.03 9.04 -10.34
N THR A 234 6.82 9.58 -10.28
CA THR A 234 6.44 10.85 -10.93
C THR A 234 5.93 11.83 -9.88
N GLN A 235 6.64 12.94 -9.68
CA GLN A 235 6.19 14.01 -8.79
C GLN A 235 5.27 14.97 -9.55
N VAL A 236 4.10 15.26 -8.99
CA VAL A 236 3.09 16.12 -9.58
C VAL A 236 2.94 17.38 -8.73
N ALA A 237 3.24 18.53 -9.34
CA ALA A 237 3.18 19.85 -8.71
C ALA A 237 1.78 20.49 -8.82
N SER A 238 0.74 19.76 -8.39
CA SER A 238 -0.65 20.24 -8.33
C SER A 238 -0.96 20.98 -7.02
N LYS A 239 -2.17 21.55 -6.92
CA LYS A 239 -2.70 22.09 -5.66
C LYS A 239 -3.09 20.88 -4.80
N ALA A 240 -2.30 20.67 -3.73
CA ALA A 240 -1.92 19.37 -3.16
C ALA A 240 -0.87 18.65 -4.02
N ARG A 241 0.40 18.76 -3.60
CA ARG A 241 1.52 18.05 -4.23
C ARG A 241 1.36 16.56 -3.96
N HIS A 242 1.72 15.72 -4.91
CA HIS A 242 1.70 14.28 -4.71
C HIS A 242 2.72 13.59 -5.59
N THR A 243 2.93 12.31 -5.29
CA THR A 243 3.77 11.42 -6.07
C THR A 243 2.90 10.28 -6.59
N LEU A 244 3.06 9.96 -7.88
CA LEU A 244 2.58 8.71 -8.46
C LEU A 244 3.73 7.71 -8.54
N SER A 245 3.50 6.48 -8.10
CA SER A 245 4.42 5.36 -8.33
C SER A 245 3.99 4.50 -9.51
N ASN A 246 4.49 3.25 -9.62
CA ASN A 246 4.20 2.35 -10.73
C ASN A 246 2.70 2.28 -11.05
N GLY A 247 2.40 2.25 -12.34
CA GLY A 247 1.06 2.19 -12.88
C GLY A 247 0.77 0.85 -13.55
N TYR A 248 -0.49 0.42 -13.49
CA TYR A 248 -0.94 -0.83 -14.08
C TYR A 248 -2.19 -0.62 -14.90
N LEU A 249 -2.24 -1.28 -16.06
CA LEU A 249 -3.44 -1.38 -16.87
C LEU A 249 -4.22 -2.61 -16.41
N VAL A 250 -5.41 -2.41 -15.86
CA VAL A 250 -6.22 -3.47 -15.23
C VAL A 250 -7.58 -3.55 -15.90
N GLU A 251 -7.98 -4.77 -16.27
CA GLU A 251 -9.36 -5.08 -16.62
C GLU A 251 -10.10 -5.53 -15.36
N MET A 252 -11.26 -4.93 -15.09
CA MET A 252 -12.16 -5.32 -14.01
C MET A 252 -13.51 -5.70 -14.61
N VAL A 253 -14.02 -6.87 -14.23
CA VAL A 253 -15.39 -7.30 -14.52
C VAL A 253 -16.20 -7.19 -13.24
N TYR A 254 -17.34 -6.53 -13.32
CA TYR A 254 -18.42 -6.59 -12.34
C TYR A 254 -19.65 -7.19 -13.02
N LEU A 255 -20.12 -8.34 -12.56
CA LEU A 255 -21.29 -9.00 -13.15
C LEU A 255 -22.21 -9.51 -12.05
N GLU A 256 -23.47 -9.10 -12.10
CA GLU A 256 -24.54 -9.67 -11.29
C GLU A 256 -25.19 -10.84 -12.02
N GLU A 257 -25.50 -11.87 -11.24
CA GLU A 257 -26.34 -12.99 -11.62
C GLU A 257 -27.59 -12.98 -10.75
N ALA A 258 -28.72 -12.56 -11.33
CA ALA A 258 -30.01 -12.65 -10.66
C ALA A 258 -30.38 -14.13 -10.47
N SER A 259 -30.05 -14.65 -9.28
CA SER A 259 -30.23 -16.04 -8.86
C SER A 259 -30.40 -16.02 -7.34
N ALA A 260 -31.65 -16.02 -6.89
CA ALA A 260 -32.01 -15.98 -5.48
C ALA A 260 -32.17 -17.40 -4.91
N ASP A 261 -31.78 -17.59 -3.65
CA ASP A 261 -32.07 -18.84 -2.92
C ASP A 261 -33.59 -19.03 -2.70
N GLU A 262 -34.31 -17.93 -2.49
CA GLU A 262 -35.77 -17.86 -2.40
C GLU A 262 -36.35 -17.03 -3.56
N PRO A 263 -36.50 -17.65 -4.75
CA PRO A 263 -36.90 -16.92 -5.95
C PRO A 263 -38.34 -16.37 -5.84
N GLN A 264 -38.51 -15.10 -6.20
CA GLN A 264 -39.80 -14.41 -6.22
C GLN A 264 -39.93 -13.51 -7.44
N ASP A 265 -41.18 -13.29 -7.86
CA ASP A 265 -41.46 -12.37 -8.96
C ASP A 265 -41.19 -10.92 -8.51
N VAL A 266 -40.38 -10.21 -9.29
CA VAL A 266 -40.10 -8.78 -9.11
C VAL A 266 -40.56 -8.04 -10.36
N PHE A 267 -41.43 -7.05 -10.19
CA PHE A 267 -41.97 -6.26 -11.29
C PHE A 267 -41.28 -4.90 -11.39
N ASP A 268 -41.09 -4.41 -12.62
CA ASP A 268 -40.46 -3.11 -12.90
C ASP A 268 -39.08 -2.91 -12.24
N LEU A 269 -38.26 -3.96 -12.25
CA LEU A 269 -36.93 -3.94 -11.64
C LEU A 269 -35.98 -3.03 -12.42
N THR A 270 -35.44 -2.04 -11.73
CA THR A 270 -34.32 -1.21 -12.20
C THR A 270 -33.15 -1.34 -11.23
N TRP A 271 -31.99 -1.71 -11.76
CA TRP A 271 -30.77 -1.87 -11.00
C TRP A 271 -29.74 -0.82 -11.42
N ARG A 272 -29.13 -0.16 -10.45
CA ARG A 272 -28.09 0.85 -10.68
C ARG A 272 -26.80 0.36 -10.07
N ILE A 273 -25.71 0.42 -10.83
CA ILE A 273 -24.37 0.02 -10.41
C ILE A 273 -23.41 1.17 -10.74
N ALA A 274 -22.68 1.67 -9.75
CA ALA A 274 -21.69 2.73 -9.95
C ALA A 274 -20.56 2.28 -10.89
N LEU A 275 -20.08 3.21 -11.71
CA LEU A 275 -18.95 3.02 -12.61
C LEU A 275 -17.66 3.56 -11.98
N PRO A 276 -16.48 3.01 -12.31
CA PRO A 276 -15.21 3.54 -11.82
C PRO A 276 -15.00 5.01 -12.17
N ASP A 277 -14.39 5.74 -11.23
CA ASP A 277 -14.17 7.19 -11.33
C ASP A 277 -12.82 7.56 -11.97
N ASP A 278 -12.72 8.76 -12.53
CA ASP A 278 -11.44 9.38 -12.91
C ASP A 278 -10.89 10.19 -11.72
N THR A 279 -9.63 10.00 -11.37
CA THR A 279 -8.95 10.63 -10.21
C THR A 279 -7.51 10.98 -10.57
N ASP A 280 -6.75 11.57 -9.62
CA ASP A 280 -5.32 11.84 -9.80
C ASP A 280 -4.50 10.56 -10.06
N ARG A 281 -5.02 9.39 -9.68
CA ARG A 281 -4.31 8.10 -9.77
C ARG A 281 -4.99 7.04 -10.63
N GLN A 282 -6.26 7.25 -10.97
CA GLN A 282 -7.11 6.29 -11.68
C GLN A 282 -7.70 6.93 -12.93
N LYS A 283 -7.71 6.20 -14.04
CA LYS A 283 -8.38 6.63 -15.27
C LYS A 283 -9.20 5.50 -15.88
N LEU A 284 -10.48 5.75 -16.13
CA LEU A 284 -11.37 4.83 -16.84
C LEU A 284 -11.19 5.00 -18.35
N LEU A 285 -10.49 4.05 -18.98
CA LEU A 285 -10.22 4.09 -20.42
C LEU A 285 -11.41 3.63 -21.26
N SER A 286 -12.11 2.60 -20.80
CA SER A 286 -13.30 2.07 -21.47
C SER A 286 -14.18 1.30 -20.51
N VAL A 287 -15.49 1.35 -20.74
CA VAL A 287 -16.48 0.51 -20.07
C VAL A 287 -17.42 -0.08 -21.12
N VAL A 288 -17.70 -1.37 -21.02
CA VAL A 288 -18.65 -2.07 -21.90
C VAL A 288 -19.69 -2.84 -21.09
N PRO A 289 -20.95 -2.93 -21.56
CA PRO A 289 -21.96 -3.74 -20.91
C PRO A 289 -21.62 -5.23 -20.97
N MET A 290 -21.99 -5.96 -19.92
CA MET A 290 -21.89 -7.41 -19.81
C MET A 290 -23.27 -8.00 -19.57
N GLY A 291 -23.63 -9.05 -20.30
CA GLY A 291 -24.93 -9.73 -20.18
C GLY A 291 -26.11 -8.97 -20.82
N MET A 292 -26.31 -7.69 -20.48
CA MET A 292 -27.33 -6.82 -21.06
C MET A 292 -26.84 -5.37 -21.17
N PRO A 293 -27.38 -4.55 -22.10
CA PRO A 293 -27.02 -3.14 -22.19
C PRO A 293 -27.50 -2.34 -20.97
N PHE A 294 -26.80 -1.26 -20.65
CA PHE A 294 -27.22 -0.28 -19.65
C PHE A 294 -27.30 1.13 -20.26
N GLU A 295 -28.11 1.98 -19.64
CA GLU A 295 -28.07 3.42 -19.83
C GLU A 295 -27.15 4.06 -18.78
N GLU A 296 -26.55 5.21 -19.08
CA GLU A 296 -25.71 5.91 -18.11
C GLU A 296 -26.48 7.06 -17.46
N GLU A 297 -26.41 7.15 -16.13
CA GLU A 297 -26.89 8.26 -15.31
C GLU A 297 -25.70 8.91 -14.60
N VAL A 298 -25.78 10.23 -14.36
CA VAL A 298 -24.81 10.94 -13.51
C VAL A 298 -25.52 11.50 -12.31
N LYS A 299 -25.06 11.14 -11.11
CA LYS A 299 -25.58 11.64 -9.83
C LYS A 299 -24.42 12.15 -8.99
N ASP A 300 -24.48 13.39 -8.53
CA ASP A 300 -23.44 14.02 -7.68
C ASP A 300 -22.02 13.92 -8.30
N GLY A 301 -21.94 13.99 -9.63
CA GLY A 301 -20.69 13.85 -10.40
C GLY A 301 -20.19 12.41 -10.56
N GLN A 302 -20.97 11.41 -10.15
CA GLN A 302 -20.63 9.99 -10.23
C GLN A 302 -21.43 9.33 -11.36
N ARG A 303 -20.74 8.55 -12.20
CA ARG A 303 -21.34 7.83 -13.32
C ARG A 303 -21.93 6.50 -12.86
N ILE A 304 -23.12 6.17 -13.33
CA ILE A 304 -23.90 5.01 -12.88
C ILE A 304 -24.43 4.27 -14.10
N ALA A 305 -24.22 2.96 -14.16
CA ALA A 305 -24.86 2.07 -15.12
C ALA A 305 -26.26 1.69 -14.63
N VAL A 306 -27.28 1.98 -15.44
CA VAL A 306 -28.70 1.73 -15.16
C VAL A 306 -29.21 0.58 -16.03
N PHE A 307 -29.53 -0.53 -15.40
CA PHE A 307 -30.09 -1.72 -16.00
C PHE A 307 -31.61 -1.73 -15.79
N LYS A 308 -32.37 -1.54 -16.88
CA LYS A 308 -33.83 -1.67 -16.88
C LYS A 308 -34.20 -3.15 -17.11
N ILE A 309 -34.23 -3.91 -16.01
CA ILE A 309 -34.46 -5.36 -16.03
C ILE A 309 -35.93 -5.68 -16.36
N GLY A 310 -36.84 -4.82 -15.92
CA GLY A 310 -38.28 -4.98 -16.10
C GLY A 310 -38.83 -6.07 -15.19
N ASP A 311 -39.73 -6.90 -15.70
CA ASP A 311 -40.24 -8.03 -14.92
C ASP A 311 -39.20 -9.15 -14.87
N LEU A 312 -38.88 -9.59 -13.67
CA LEU A 312 -38.02 -10.72 -13.36
C LEU A 312 -38.89 -11.79 -12.69
N LYS A 313 -39.11 -12.91 -13.39
CA LYS A 313 -39.85 -14.02 -12.78
C LYS A 313 -38.97 -14.75 -11.76
N ALA A 314 -39.59 -15.39 -10.78
CA ALA A 314 -38.92 -16.16 -9.74
C ALA A 314 -37.77 -17.04 -10.28
N GLU A 315 -38.06 -17.87 -11.28
CA GLU A 315 -37.08 -18.83 -11.85
C GLU A 315 -36.24 -18.25 -13.02
N GLU A 316 -36.35 -16.96 -13.30
CA GLU A 316 -35.65 -16.32 -14.43
C GLU A 316 -34.28 -15.83 -14.01
N ALA A 317 -33.23 -16.47 -14.52
CA ALA A 317 -31.86 -15.99 -14.36
C ALA A 317 -31.51 -14.92 -15.39
N LYS A 318 -30.92 -13.81 -14.93
CA LYS A 318 -30.35 -12.76 -15.80
C LYS A 318 -28.94 -12.42 -15.36
N LEU A 319 -28.07 -12.22 -16.36
CA LEU A 319 -26.72 -11.71 -16.16
C LEU A 319 -26.66 -10.26 -16.61
N PHE A 320 -26.12 -9.37 -15.78
CA PHE A 320 -25.96 -7.96 -16.13
C PHE A 320 -24.82 -7.32 -15.35
N GLY A 321 -24.14 -6.36 -15.95
CA GLY A 321 -23.00 -5.69 -15.32
C GLY A 321 -22.13 -4.98 -16.34
N TRP A 322 -20.88 -4.75 -16.00
CA TRP A 322 -19.95 -4.03 -16.84
C TRP A 322 -18.53 -4.57 -16.74
N LYS A 323 -17.76 -4.33 -17.79
CA LYS A 323 -16.33 -4.58 -17.84
C LYS A 323 -15.60 -3.27 -18.11
N ALA A 324 -14.69 -2.90 -17.23
CA ALA A 324 -13.92 -1.68 -17.30
C ALA A 324 -12.44 -1.97 -17.55
N THR A 325 -11.77 -1.09 -18.29
CA THR A 325 -10.31 -1.04 -18.40
C THR A 325 -9.82 0.24 -17.74
N LEU A 326 -8.92 0.08 -16.78
CA LEU A 326 -8.47 1.12 -15.86
C LEU A 326 -6.96 1.29 -15.93
N GLU A 327 -6.47 2.52 -15.94
CA GLU A 327 -5.10 2.84 -15.54
C GLU A 327 -5.10 3.12 -14.04
N LEU A 328 -4.23 2.45 -13.28
CA LEU A 328 -4.18 2.56 -11.83
C LEU A 328 -2.73 2.77 -11.35
N HIS A 329 -2.47 3.88 -10.64
CA HIS A 329 -1.16 4.21 -10.04
C HIS A 329 -1.17 4.24 -8.51
N GLY A 330 -0.09 3.85 -7.84
CA GLY A 330 0.08 4.20 -6.43
C GLY A 330 0.17 5.73 -6.27
N ILE A 331 -0.47 6.31 -5.25
CA ILE A 331 -0.44 7.75 -4.98
C ILE A 331 -0.09 8.04 -3.53
N LYS A 332 0.71 9.09 -3.30
CA LYS A 332 0.99 9.64 -1.97
C LYS A 332 0.98 11.16 -2.03
N TYR A 333 0.09 11.79 -1.27
CA TYR A 333 0.04 13.25 -1.16
C TYR A 333 1.08 13.77 -0.17
N GLU A 334 1.63 14.94 -0.48
CA GLU A 334 2.64 15.66 0.27
C GLU A 334 2.05 16.96 0.79
N LEU A 335 1.45 16.89 1.99
CA LEU A 335 0.90 18.04 2.69
C LEU A 335 1.33 18.00 4.16
N LYS A 336 2.04 19.03 4.60
CA LYS A 336 2.53 19.12 5.98
C LYS A 336 1.48 19.77 6.89
N PRO A 337 1.44 19.44 8.19
CA PRO A 337 0.53 20.09 9.14
C PRO A 337 0.62 21.62 9.12
N GLU A 338 1.81 22.19 8.94
CA GLU A 338 2.02 23.64 8.91
C GLU A 338 1.32 24.32 7.72
N GLU A 339 1.09 23.58 6.63
CA GLU A 339 0.38 24.08 5.44
C GLU A 339 -1.14 24.19 5.65
N VAL A 340 -1.67 23.60 6.73
CA VAL A 340 -3.10 23.53 7.04
C VAL A 340 -3.48 24.16 8.38
N GLU A 341 -2.60 24.97 8.97
CA GLU A 341 -2.88 25.69 10.24
C GLU A 341 -3.93 26.81 10.05
N SER A 342 -4.03 27.37 8.85
CA SER A 342 -4.97 28.46 8.54
C SER A 342 -5.79 28.14 7.30
N LEU A 343 -6.85 27.35 7.51
CA LEU A 343 -7.78 26.96 6.46
C LEU A 343 -9.01 27.88 6.42
N PRO A 344 -9.61 28.10 5.24
CA PRO A 344 -10.94 28.67 5.17
C PRO A 344 -11.97 27.74 5.84
N PRO A 345 -13.09 28.27 6.37
CA PRO A 345 -14.16 27.43 6.88
C PRO A 345 -14.75 26.57 5.76
N LEU A 346 -15.26 25.40 6.13
CA LEU A 346 -15.99 24.54 5.20
C LEU A 346 -17.23 25.29 4.67
N SER A 347 -17.51 25.21 3.36
CA SER A 347 -18.67 25.90 2.77
C SER A 347 -19.99 25.35 3.30
N SER A 348 -21.06 26.15 3.32
CA SER A 348 -22.38 25.71 3.79
C SER A 348 -22.92 24.51 3.00
N GLU A 349 -22.64 24.44 1.71
CA GLU A 349 -22.97 23.29 0.85
C GLU A 349 -22.26 22.01 1.34
N MET A 350 -20.94 22.07 1.52
CA MET A 350 -20.16 20.93 2.02
C MET A 350 -20.60 20.51 3.43
N GLN A 351 -20.95 21.46 4.31
CA GLN A 351 -21.50 21.15 5.62
C GLN A 351 -22.84 20.39 5.51
N SER A 352 -23.75 20.87 4.65
CA SER A 352 -25.07 20.25 4.46
C SER A 352 -25.01 18.86 3.82
N LEU A 353 -23.97 18.58 3.03
CA LEU A 353 -23.77 17.29 2.37
C LEU A 353 -23.00 16.29 3.22
N TYR A 354 -21.99 16.74 3.96
CA TYR A 354 -20.99 15.84 4.56
C TYR A 354 -20.85 15.94 6.07
N LEU A 355 -21.58 16.82 6.77
CA LEU A 355 -21.61 16.87 8.24
C LEU A 355 -22.97 16.42 8.80
N ILE A 356 -23.66 15.53 8.08
CA ILE A 356 -24.96 14.98 8.45
C ILE A 356 -24.87 13.49 8.78
N ASP A 357 -25.92 12.96 9.40
CA ASP A 357 -26.11 11.52 9.56
C ASP A 357 -27.00 11.01 8.40
N ASP A 358 -26.38 10.42 7.39
CA ASP A 358 -27.01 9.94 6.15
C ASP A 358 -26.89 8.42 5.96
N ASP A 359 -26.25 7.71 6.90
CA ASP A 359 -25.93 6.28 6.81
C ASP A 359 -26.08 5.56 8.16
N GLY A 360 -26.95 6.08 9.05
CA GLY A 360 -27.17 5.48 10.37
C GLY A 360 -25.93 5.53 11.26
N LEU A 361 -25.17 6.62 11.19
CA LEU A 361 -23.90 6.83 11.87
C LEU A 361 -24.05 7.06 13.38
N GLY A 362 -25.27 7.23 13.87
CA GLY A 362 -25.54 7.38 15.30
C GLY A 362 -24.92 8.65 15.88
N MET A 363 -24.76 9.71 15.06
CA MET A 363 -24.03 10.92 15.45
C MET A 363 -24.67 11.66 16.63
N ASP A 364 -25.95 11.42 16.90
CA ASP A 364 -26.65 11.98 18.06
C ASP A 364 -26.48 11.23 19.37
N ILE A 365 -25.97 9.99 19.31
CA ILE A 365 -25.82 9.11 20.47
C ILE A 365 -24.72 9.66 21.40
N PRO A 366 -24.98 9.76 22.73
CA PRO A 366 -24.02 10.33 23.67
C PRO A 366 -22.64 9.63 23.66
N ALA A 367 -22.60 8.31 23.52
CA ALA A 367 -21.36 7.54 23.47
C ALA A 367 -20.49 7.96 22.27
N ILE A 368 -21.08 8.13 21.09
CA ILE A 368 -20.37 8.55 19.87
C ILE A 368 -19.89 10.01 19.99
N LYS A 369 -20.72 10.90 20.55
CA LYS A 369 -20.30 12.29 20.84
C LYS A 369 -19.12 12.36 21.82
N VAL A 370 -19.07 11.47 22.81
CA VAL A 370 -17.94 11.37 23.75
C VAL A 370 -16.70 10.85 23.02
N ALA A 371 -16.82 9.74 22.29
CA ALA A 371 -15.73 9.15 21.52
C ALA A 371 -15.11 10.16 20.54
N ALA A 372 -15.94 10.96 19.85
CA ALA A 372 -15.46 11.96 18.89
C ALA A 372 -14.60 13.04 19.57
N ARG A 373 -15.01 13.49 20.76
CA ARG A 373 -14.25 14.48 21.54
C ARG A 373 -12.98 13.87 22.14
N GLU A 374 -13.04 12.63 22.63
CA GLU A 374 -11.88 11.93 23.19
C GLU A 374 -10.82 11.66 22.13
N ALA A 375 -11.24 11.20 20.94
CA ALA A 375 -10.36 10.89 19.84
C ALA A 375 -9.49 12.09 19.45
N VAL A 376 -10.09 13.27 19.29
CA VAL A 376 -9.37 14.49 18.88
C VAL A 376 -8.68 15.21 20.04
N GLY A 377 -9.30 15.23 21.22
CA GLY A 377 -8.85 16.03 22.36
C GLY A 377 -8.87 17.53 22.04
N GLY A 378 -7.76 18.22 22.35
CA GLY A 378 -7.58 19.64 22.06
C GLY A 378 -6.92 19.96 20.71
N GLU A 379 -6.78 18.99 19.81
CA GLU A 379 -6.13 19.20 18.51
C GLU A 379 -6.99 20.05 17.58
N THR A 380 -6.37 20.99 16.88
CA THR A 380 -7.05 21.89 15.93
C THR A 380 -6.56 21.71 14.49
N ASN A 381 -5.40 21.08 14.28
CA ASN A 381 -4.86 20.84 12.96
C ASN A 381 -5.57 19.65 12.30
N ILE A 382 -6.29 19.87 11.20
CA ILE A 382 -7.16 18.86 10.57
C ILE A 382 -6.44 17.53 10.22
N ILE A 383 -5.16 17.60 9.79
CA ILE A 383 -4.37 16.40 9.48
C ILE A 383 -4.12 15.60 10.77
N ARG A 384 -3.73 16.29 11.84
CA ARG A 384 -3.49 15.65 13.15
C ARG A 384 -4.79 15.16 13.79
N GLN A 385 -5.91 15.87 13.62
CA GLN A 385 -7.23 15.41 14.05
C GLN A 385 -7.59 14.09 13.36
N MET A 386 -7.42 14.02 12.04
CA MET A 386 -7.75 12.80 11.29
C MET A 386 -6.86 11.61 11.66
N LEU A 387 -5.56 11.84 11.87
CA LEU A 387 -4.65 10.81 12.42
C LEU A 387 -5.09 10.32 13.80
N LYS A 388 -5.41 11.24 14.71
CA LYS A 388 -5.88 10.87 16.05
C LYS A 388 -7.21 10.09 16.04
N ILE A 389 -8.15 10.49 15.18
CA ILE A 389 -9.42 9.76 14.98
C ILE A 389 -9.14 8.36 14.47
N ARG A 390 -8.32 8.23 13.42
CA ARG A 390 -7.91 6.94 12.87
C ARG A 390 -7.32 6.04 13.95
N GLU A 391 -6.32 6.53 14.67
CA GLU A 391 -5.66 5.72 15.68
C GLU A 391 -6.57 5.38 16.86
N TYR A 392 -7.47 6.29 17.27
CA TYR A 392 -8.49 5.99 18.28
C TYR A 392 -9.36 4.82 17.85
N VAL A 393 -9.85 4.82 16.60
CA VAL A 393 -10.66 3.71 16.08
C VAL A 393 -9.85 2.42 16.04
N TYR A 394 -8.59 2.48 15.61
CA TYR A 394 -7.74 1.30 15.50
C TYR A 394 -7.40 0.71 16.88
N ASP A 395 -7.24 1.56 17.90
CA ASP A 395 -7.03 1.11 19.28
C ASP A 395 -8.29 0.47 19.90
N LYS A 396 -9.48 0.82 19.40
CA LYS A 396 -10.76 0.35 19.94
C LYS A 396 -11.27 -0.91 19.26
N LEU A 397 -10.85 -1.17 18.02
CA LEU A 397 -11.39 -2.23 17.20
C LEU A 397 -10.32 -3.25 16.83
N SER A 398 -10.70 -4.52 16.81
CA SER A 398 -9.96 -5.57 16.08
C SER A 398 -10.76 -6.01 14.87
N TYR A 399 -10.08 -6.29 13.75
CA TYR A 399 -10.78 -6.67 12.53
C TYR A 399 -11.49 -8.02 12.67
N ARG A 400 -12.75 -8.06 12.23
CA ARG A 400 -13.55 -9.27 12.16
C ARG A 400 -14.59 -9.12 11.06
N MET A 401 -14.56 -10.01 10.08
CA MET A 401 -15.60 -10.05 9.05
C MET A 401 -16.94 -10.50 9.65
N GLN A 402 -18.01 -9.82 9.23
CA GLN A 402 -19.39 -10.13 9.60
C GLN A 402 -20.32 -9.96 8.40
N PRO A 403 -21.46 -10.67 8.37
CA PRO A 403 -22.37 -10.64 7.23
C PRO A 403 -23.26 -9.38 7.19
N TYR A 404 -23.31 -8.60 8.27
CA TYR A 404 -24.08 -7.34 8.36
C TYR A 404 -23.21 -6.23 8.95
N ILE A 405 -23.65 -4.99 8.77
CA ILE A 405 -23.00 -3.77 9.28
C ILE A 405 -23.88 -3.23 10.42
N ASP A 406 -23.33 -3.16 11.63
CA ASP A 406 -24.00 -2.53 12.77
C ASP A 406 -23.71 -1.03 12.86
N SER A 407 -24.53 -0.31 13.64
CA SER A 407 -24.33 1.12 13.90
C SER A 407 -23.05 1.37 14.72
N PRO A 408 -22.40 2.55 14.58
CA PRO A 408 -21.11 2.82 15.22
C PRO A 408 -21.06 2.65 16.74
N ASP A 409 -22.18 2.85 17.46
CA ASP A 409 -22.26 2.68 18.92
C ASP A 409 -22.14 1.22 19.34
N VAL A 410 -22.83 0.32 18.63
CA VAL A 410 -22.75 -1.12 18.84
C VAL A 410 -21.35 -1.63 18.49
N VAL A 411 -20.78 -1.16 17.37
CA VAL A 411 -19.42 -1.52 16.94
C VAL A 411 -18.39 -1.10 17.98
N LEU A 412 -18.49 0.12 18.50
CA LEU A 412 -17.59 0.67 19.51
C LEU A 412 -17.68 -0.10 20.83
N GLU A 413 -18.88 -0.50 21.27
CA GLU A 413 -19.07 -1.33 22.46
C GLU A 413 -18.51 -2.75 22.26
N ARG A 414 -18.71 -3.33 21.07
CA ARG A 414 -18.26 -4.68 20.73
C ARG A 414 -16.74 -4.80 20.58
N GLY A 415 -16.06 -3.72 20.20
CA GLY A 415 -14.60 -3.70 20.02
C GLY A 415 -14.09 -4.53 18.82
N THR A 416 -14.98 -4.95 17.92
CA THR A 416 -14.61 -5.64 16.68
C THR A 416 -15.46 -5.16 15.52
N GLY A 417 -14.91 -5.14 14.30
CA GLY A 417 -15.66 -4.70 13.12
C GLY A 417 -15.05 -5.12 11.78
N SER A 418 -15.90 -5.11 10.76
CA SER A 418 -15.54 -5.26 9.35
C SER A 418 -15.12 -3.91 8.72
N CYS A 419 -14.60 -3.90 7.49
CA CYS A 419 -14.17 -2.67 6.81
C CYS A 419 -15.28 -1.60 6.74
N GLY A 420 -16.53 -2.00 6.50
CA GLY A 420 -17.68 -1.08 6.51
C GLY A 420 -17.98 -0.49 7.89
N GLU A 421 -17.82 -1.27 8.96
CA GLU A 421 -18.05 -0.82 10.33
C GLU A 421 -16.94 0.13 10.82
N TYR A 422 -15.69 -0.12 10.41
CA TYR A 422 -14.59 0.84 10.59
C TYR A 422 -14.89 2.16 9.89
N VAL A 423 -15.31 2.11 8.62
CA VAL A 423 -15.72 3.30 7.87
C VAL A 423 -16.83 4.05 8.60
N GLY A 424 -17.90 3.37 9.03
CA GLY A 424 -19.01 3.99 9.75
C GLY A 424 -18.56 4.77 10.99
N LEU A 425 -17.72 4.16 11.83
CA LEU A 425 -17.18 4.83 13.02
C LEU A 425 -16.25 6.00 12.65
N LEU A 426 -15.34 5.82 11.69
CA LEU A 426 -14.44 6.89 11.23
C LEU A 426 -15.22 8.09 10.68
N LEU A 427 -16.26 7.86 9.88
CA LEU A 427 -17.14 8.91 9.36
C LEU A 427 -17.84 9.63 10.51
N ALA A 428 -18.46 8.91 11.45
CA ALA A 428 -19.16 9.51 12.57
C ALA A 428 -18.25 10.43 13.40
N LEU A 429 -17.06 9.95 13.77
CA LEU A 429 -16.11 10.71 14.58
C LEU A 429 -15.54 11.92 13.82
N ALA A 430 -15.24 11.78 12.53
CA ALA A 430 -14.74 12.88 11.71
C ALA A 430 -15.80 13.99 11.52
N ARG A 431 -17.03 13.62 11.18
CA ARG A 431 -18.13 14.58 10.95
C ARG A 431 -18.49 15.34 12.22
N LEU A 432 -18.50 14.68 13.37
CA LEU A 432 -18.71 15.33 14.67
C LEU A 432 -17.61 16.31 15.06
N ASN A 433 -16.42 16.19 14.47
CA ASN A 433 -15.32 17.13 14.61
C ASN A 433 -15.24 18.16 13.46
N GLY A 434 -16.29 18.25 12.63
CA GLY A 434 -16.37 19.24 11.55
C GLY A 434 -15.55 18.89 10.30
N ILE A 435 -15.05 17.66 10.19
CA ILE A 435 -14.29 17.17 9.05
C ILE A 435 -15.27 16.51 8.07
N ALA A 436 -15.44 17.10 6.88
CA ALA A 436 -16.24 16.48 5.83
C ALA A 436 -15.53 15.23 5.31
N CYS A 437 -16.27 14.11 5.26
CA CYS A 437 -15.75 12.83 4.81
C CYS A 437 -16.85 11.98 4.13
N ARG A 438 -16.41 11.07 3.25
CA ARG A 438 -17.28 10.19 2.47
C ARG A 438 -16.67 8.81 2.26
N THR A 439 -17.52 7.81 2.07
CA THR A 439 -17.11 6.46 1.68
C THR A 439 -16.67 6.42 0.22
N VAL A 440 -15.65 5.61 -0.07
CA VAL A 440 -15.17 5.29 -1.43
C VAL A 440 -14.89 3.80 -1.54
N GLY A 441 -15.11 3.23 -2.73
CA GLY A 441 -14.54 1.96 -3.12
C GLY A 441 -15.57 0.88 -3.45
N ARG A 442 -15.14 -0.37 -3.23
CA ARG A 442 -15.90 -1.63 -3.13
C ARG A 442 -14.97 -2.81 -3.39
N TYR A 443 -13.90 -2.63 -4.15
CA TYR A 443 -13.01 -3.71 -4.57
C TYR A 443 -11.53 -3.31 -4.55
N LYS A 444 -10.68 -4.24 -4.10
CA LYS A 444 -9.24 -4.24 -4.34
C LYS A 444 -8.93 -5.28 -5.42
N CYS A 445 -8.14 -4.92 -6.42
CA CYS A 445 -7.47 -5.89 -7.28
C CYS A 445 -6.49 -6.71 -6.40
N PRO A 446 -6.37 -8.03 -6.58
CA PRO A 446 -5.32 -8.78 -5.89
C PRO A 446 -3.92 -8.18 -6.20
N PRO A 447 -3.08 -7.92 -5.17
CA PRO A 447 -1.87 -7.10 -5.29
C PRO A 447 -0.66 -7.86 -5.90
N TYR A 448 -0.90 -8.73 -6.87
CA TYR A 448 0.11 -9.55 -7.54
C TYR A 448 0.50 -8.93 -8.89
N ALA A 449 1.15 -7.77 -8.85
CA ALA A 449 1.51 -6.99 -10.04
C ALA A 449 2.39 -7.74 -11.08
N ASP A 450 3.12 -8.77 -10.64
CA ASP A 450 3.93 -9.68 -11.45
C ASP A 450 3.10 -10.79 -12.13
N GLN A 451 1.88 -11.05 -11.66
CA GLN A 451 0.95 -12.01 -12.27
C GLN A 451 0.13 -11.35 -13.39
N GLN A 452 0.81 -10.96 -14.47
CA GLN A 452 0.16 -10.36 -15.63
C GLN A 452 -0.54 -11.40 -16.51
N ASN A 453 -1.65 -10.99 -17.12
CA ASN A 453 -2.46 -11.77 -18.06
C ASN A 453 -3.14 -13.03 -17.50
N VAL A 454 -3.24 -13.17 -16.17
CA VAL A 454 -4.03 -14.21 -15.51
C VAL A 454 -5.32 -13.65 -14.92
N ILE A 455 -6.32 -14.52 -14.73
CA ILE A 455 -7.57 -14.15 -14.04
C ILE A 455 -7.33 -14.18 -12.55
N LEU A 456 -7.64 -13.06 -11.90
CA LEU A 456 -7.51 -12.85 -10.47
C LEU A 456 -8.91 -12.68 -9.87
N HIS A 457 -9.16 -13.33 -8.75
CA HIS A 457 -10.42 -13.23 -8.01
C HIS A 457 -10.21 -12.35 -6.78
N GLN A 458 -11.13 -11.42 -6.54
CA GLN A 458 -11.10 -10.62 -5.32
C GLN A 458 -11.23 -11.53 -4.10
N TYR A 459 -10.51 -11.18 -3.03
CA TYR A 459 -10.65 -11.85 -1.75
C TYR A 459 -11.96 -11.45 -1.08
N TYR A 460 -12.18 -10.15 -0.92
CA TYR A 460 -13.35 -9.58 -0.25
C TYR A 460 -13.70 -8.22 -0.85
N ASN A 461 -14.92 -7.76 -0.61
CA ASN A 461 -15.28 -6.38 -0.83
C ASN A 461 -14.52 -5.49 0.16
N HIS A 462 -14.16 -4.29 -0.26
CA HIS A 462 -13.39 -3.38 0.57
C HIS A 462 -13.78 -1.92 0.34
N VAL A 463 -13.93 -1.19 1.43
CA VAL A 463 -14.29 0.23 1.43
C VAL A 463 -13.34 1.01 2.32
N TRP A 464 -13.12 2.26 1.97
CA TRP A 464 -12.29 3.21 2.72
C TRP A 464 -12.96 4.58 2.68
N ILE A 465 -12.27 5.60 3.22
CA ILE A 465 -12.82 6.95 3.24
C ILE A 465 -11.96 7.94 2.46
N GLU A 466 -12.59 9.02 2.03
CA GLU A 466 -11.90 10.28 1.77
C GLU A 466 -12.33 11.32 2.80
N PHE A 467 -11.40 12.18 3.20
CA PHE A 467 -11.68 13.36 4.01
C PHE A 467 -11.28 14.63 3.25
N TYR A 468 -12.03 15.70 3.45
CA TYR A 468 -11.86 16.94 2.71
C TYR A 468 -11.09 17.98 3.52
N ILE A 469 -10.03 18.53 2.93
CA ILE A 469 -9.28 19.66 3.48
C ILE A 469 -9.65 20.92 2.69
N PRO A 470 -10.30 21.92 3.33
CA PRO A 470 -10.69 23.17 2.66
C PRO A 470 -9.55 23.84 1.91
N GLY A 471 -9.76 24.14 0.63
CA GLY A 471 -8.78 24.79 -0.23
C GLY A 471 -7.78 23.83 -0.92
N PHE A 472 -7.73 22.56 -0.50
CA PHE A 472 -6.87 21.52 -1.07
C PHE A 472 -7.64 20.41 -1.79
N GLY A 473 -8.74 19.90 -1.22
CA GLY A 473 -9.56 18.87 -1.85
C GLY A 473 -9.76 17.62 -0.99
N TRP A 474 -10.08 16.50 -1.65
CA TRP A 474 -10.30 15.21 -1.03
C TRP A 474 -9.00 14.42 -0.91
N PHE A 475 -8.78 13.77 0.23
CA PHE A 475 -7.61 12.94 0.49
C PHE A 475 -8.06 11.56 0.94
N PRO A 476 -7.51 10.48 0.37
CA PRO A 476 -7.90 9.14 0.74
C PRO A 476 -7.25 8.71 2.06
N MET A 477 -7.95 7.85 2.78
CA MET A 477 -7.44 7.18 3.97
C MET A 477 -8.03 5.78 4.07
N GLU A 478 -7.18 4.77 4.25
CA GLU A 478 -7.63 3.41 4.52
C GLU A 478 -8.47 3.35 5.81
N SER A 479 -9.48 2.48 5.82
CA SER A 479 -10.42 2.30 6.92
C SER A 479 -9.87 1.54 8.12
N ASN A 480 -8.93 0.60 7.90
CA ASN A 480 -8.40 -0.29 8.93
C ASN A 480 -6.85 -0.38 8.84
N PRO A 481 -6.16 -1.01 9.81
CA PRO A 481 -4.70 -1.15 9.78
C PRO A 481 -4.19 -2.32 8.93
N ASP A 482 -5.02 -2.98 8.11
CA ASP A 482 -4.70 -4.27 7.47
C ASP A 482 -4.16 -5.33 8.44
N ASP A 483 -4.67 -5.33 9.68
CA ASP A 483 -4.22 -6.24 10.74
C ASP A 483 -2.71 -6.20 11.03
N THR A 484 -2.02 -5.06 10.81
CA THR A 484 -0.59 -4.90 11.12
C THR A 484 -0.24 -4.95 12.61
N GLY A 485 -1.19 -5.25 13.49
CA GLY A 485 -0.99 -5.39 14.94
C GLY A 485 -1.18 -4.07 15.70
N GLU A 486 -0.31 -3.82 16.68
CA GLU A 486 -0.40 -2.69 17.62
C GLU A 486 0.43 -1.48 17.14
N ARG A 487 0.29 -0.34 17.85
CA ARG A 487 0.99 0.93 17.57
C ARG A 487 2.54 0.79 17.50
N PRO A 488 3.23 1.67 16.76
CA PRO A 488 2.66 2.71 15.88
C PRO A 488 2.08 2.11 14.59
N TYR A 489 0.88 2.56 14.21
CA TYR A 489 0.25 2.10 12.98
C TYR A 489 0.92 2.75 11.76
N PRO A 490 1.23 1.98 10.70
CA PRO A 490 1.80 2.53 9.46
C PRO A 490 0.93 3.65 8.89
N THR A 491 1.56 4.68 8.35
CA THR A 491 0.92 5.84 7.72
C THR A 491 0.87 5.74 6.19
N ARG A 492 1.33 4.63 5.61
CA ARG A 492 1.38 4.34 4.16
C ARG A 492 0.14 4.78 3.40
N TRP A 493 -1.06 4.45 3.87
CA TRP A 493 -2.32 4.80 3.20
C TRP A 493 -3.13 5.86 3.94
N PHE A 494 -2.46 6.68 4.76
CA PHE A 494 -2.99 7.98 5.16
C PHE A 494 -2.59 9.02 4.11
N MET A 495 -3.57 9.67 3.47
CA MET A 495 -3.34 10.57 2.34
C MET A 495 -2.57 9.89 1.18
N GLY A 496 -2.85 8.61 0.96
CA GLY A 496 -2.26 7.81 -0.10
C GLY A 496 -3.04 6.52 -0.31
N LEU A 497 -2.94 5.95 -1.50
CA LEU A 497 -3.55 4.66 -1.86
C LEU A 497 -2.62 3.89 -2.78
N PRO A 498 -2.49 2.57 -2.59
CA PRO A 498 -1.73 1.74 -3.51
C PRO A 498 -2.52 1.56 -4.82
N TRP A 499 -1.82 1.10 -5.87
CA TRP A 499 -2.39 1.00 -7.21
C TRP A 499 -3.61 0.08 -7.29
N TYR A 500 -3.75 -0.88 -6.38
CA TYR A 500 -4.76 -1.93 -6.46
C TYR A 500 -6.13 -1.57 -5.86
N HIS A 501 -6.32 -0.37 -5.29
CA HIS A 501 -7.64 0.10 -4.83
C HIS A 501 -8.43 0.72 -5.97
N VAL A 502 -9.57 0.14 -6.36
CA VAL A 502 -10.40 0.71 -7.43
C VAL A 502 -11.39 1.71 -6.86
N GLU A 503 -11.25 2.98 -7.25
CA GLU A 503 -12.12 4.06 -6.81
C GLU A 503 -13.44 4.03 -7.58
N ILE A 504 -14.53 3.74 -6.86
CA ILE A 504 -15.88 3.63 -7.44
C ILE A 504 -16.87 4.27 -6.47
N GLY A 505 -17.80 5.08 -6.99
CA GLY A 505 -18.98 5.52 -6.25
C GLY A 505 -18.65 6.39 -5.04
N LYS A 506 -17.81 7.41 -5.22
CA LYS A 506 -17.40 8.35 -4.18
C LYS A 506 -18.57 9.13 -3.59
N GLY A 507 -18.98 8.76 -2.37
CA GLY A 507 -20.09 9.40 -1.66
C GLY A 507 -21.49 9.05 -2.17
N ILE A 508 -21.62 7.97 -2.95
CA ILE A 508 -22.90 7.39 -3.33
C ILE A 508 -22.94 5.90 -2.96
N THR A 509 -24.14 5.34 -2.84
CA THR A 509 -24.27 3.88 -2.74
C THR A 509 -23.82 3.24 -4.05
N PHE A 510 -22.88 2.29 -3.98
CA PHE A 510 -22.37 1.57 -5.15
C PHE A 510 -23.50 0.92 -5.96
N GLU A 511 -24.50 0.38 -5.29
CA GLU A 511 -25.65 -0.24 -5.95
C GLU A 511 -26.96 0.14 -5.30
N THR A 512 -27.98 0.33 -6.13
CA THR A 512 -29.35 0.53 -5.67
C THR A 512 -30.34 -0.16 -6.58
N ILE A 513 -31.42 -0.66 -6.01
CA ILE A 513 -32.52 -1.29 -6.75
C ILE A 513 -33.85 -0.60 -6.46
N ARG A 514 -34.73 -0.64 -7.46
CA ARG A 514 -36.14 -0.27 -7.34
C ARG A 514 -36.99 -1.34 -8.04
N PRO A 515 -38.17 -1.70 -7.49
CA PRO A 515 -38.76 -1.20 -6.24
C PRO A 515 -38.07 -1.75 -4.98
N GLN A 516 -38.20 -1.02 -3.86
CA GLN A 516 -37.90 -1.50 -2.50
C GLN A 516 -39.11 -2.30 -2.00
N PRO A 517 -38.97 -3.31 -1.11
CA PRO A 517 -37.91 -3.46 -0.11
C PRO A 517 -36.87 -4.56 -0.38
N PHE A 518 -36.80 -5.11 -1.60
CA PHE A 518 -35.84 -6.17 -1.89
C PHE A 518 -34.40 -5.70 -1.63
N SER A 519 -33.59 -6.56 -1.02
CA SER A 519 -32.16 -6.31 -0.90
C SER A 519 -31.40 -6.98 -2.06
N ILE A 520 -30.25 -6.40 -2.42
CA ILE A 520 -29.40 -6.90 -3.51
C ILE A 520 -28.93 -8.33 -3.25
N GLY A 521 -28.48 -8.62 -2.03
CA GLY A 521 -27.96 -9.94 -1.65
C GLY A 521 -29.01 -11.05 -1.60
N GLU A 522 -30.30 -10.71 -1.56
CA GLU A 522 -31.39 -11.69 -1.70
C GLU A 522 -31.67 -12.05 -3.16
N LEU A 523 -31.36 -11.14 -4.10
CA LEU A 523 -31.75 -11.28 -5.50
C LEU A 523 -30.62 -11.75 -6.41
N ALA A 524 -29.35 -11.57 -6.04
CA ALA A 524 -28.25 -11.87 -6.94
C ALA A 524 -26.96 -12.31 -6.25
N LEU A 525 -26.14 -13.00 -7.04
CA LEU A 525 -24.75 -13.33 -6.76
C LEU A 525 -23.85 -12.46 -7.63
N ASN A 526 -22.81 -11.88 -7.04
CA ASN A 526 -21.85 -11.06 -7.77
C ASN A 526 -20.61 -11.86 -8.20
N HIS A 527 -20.21 -11.67 -9.45
CA HIS A 527 -19.05 -12.25 -10.09
C HIS A 527 -18.07 -11.15 -10.44
N VAL A 528 -17.15 -10.87 -9.53
CA VAL A 528 -16.07 -9.90 -9.76
C VAL A 528 -14.79 -10.63 -10.17
N ARG A 529 -14.07 -10.05 -11.13
CA ARG A 529 -12.79 -10.57 -11.63
C ARG A 529 -11.87 -9.44 -12.05
N PHE A 530 -10.57 -9.67 -11.90
CA PHE A 530 -9.53 -8.77 -12.34
C PHE A 530 -8.58 -9.47 -13.30
N LYS A 531 -7.97 -8.70 -14.20
CA LYS A 531 -6.84 -9.13 -15.02
C LYS A 531 -5.88 -7.96 -15.20
N ILE A 532 -4.66 -8.10 -14.68
CA ILE A 532 -3.59 -7.12 -14.88
C ILE A 532 -3.04 -7.36 -16.29
N LEU A 533 -3.26 -6.41 -17.20
CA LEU A 533 -2.90 -6.56 -18.61
C LEU A 533 -1.41 -6.32 -18.83
N ARG A 534 -0.88 -5.26 -18.19
CA ARG A 534 0.54 -4.86 -18.20
C ARG A 534 0.80 -3.76 -17.17
N GLU A 535 2.05 -3.58 -16.84
CA GLU A 535 2.55 -2.34 -16.22
C GLU A 535 2.61 -1.21 -17.26
N LEU A 536 2.45 0.05 -16.84
CA LEU A 536 2.34 1.23 -17.70
C LEU A 536 3.68 1.79 -18.16
#